data_AF-A0A7W7G2H4-F1
#
_entry.id   AF-A0A7W7G2H4-F1
#
_cell.length_a   1.000
_cell.length_b   1.000
_cell.length_c   1.000
_cell.angle_alpha   90.00
_cell.angle_beta   90.00
_cell.angle_gamma   90.00
#
_symmetry.space_group_name_H-M   'P 1'
#
loop_
_entity.id
_entity.type
_entity.pdbx_description
1 polymer ?
#
loop_
_entity_poly.entity_id
_entity_poly.type
_entity_poly.pdbx_seq_one_letter_code
_entity_poly.pdbx_strand_id
1 'polypeptide(L)'
;MSRLAGLPELTGVRKLWFSGWYDGPLTGIAVHDGREYWYVMVTGDEPGGHWDLDPRVFVLHRLTDEQLADEWEAHRSFAAAGLPGCLHSPACPEAGTGAEAVNAVRDRWPAEQEDAYREAPAIGWFRDA
;
A
#
# COMPACT_ATOMS: atom_id res chain seq x y z
N MET A 1 -4.15 -5.06 21.85
CA MET A 1 -4.32 -6.43 21.31
C MET A 1 -3.61 -6.42 19.97
N SER A 2 -2.76 -7.41 19.69
CA SER A 2 -2.00 -7.45 18.43
C SER A 2 -2.95 -7.39 17.23
N ARG A 3 -2.67 -6.51 16.25
CA ARG A 3 -3.46 -6.36 15.00
C ARG A 3 -3.61 -7.67 14.21
N LEU A 4 -2.82 -8.68 14.53
CA LEU A 4 -2.81 -10.00 13.88
C LEU A 4 -3.69 -11.03 14.60
N ALA A 5 -4.20 -10.72 15.79
CA ALA A 5 -4.91 -11.69 16.61
C ALA A 5 -6.15 -12.22 15.90
N GLY A 6 -6.19 -13.53 15.63
CA GLY A 6 -7.31 -14.20 14.97
C GLY A 6 -7.32 -14.10 13.44
N LEU A 7 -6.31 -13.46 12.83
CA LEU A 7 -6.15 -13.40 11.38
C LEU A 7 -5.22 -14.53 10.88
N PRO A 8 -5.57 -15.21 9.78
CA PRO A 8 -4.71 -16.24 9.19
C PRO A 8 -3.49 -15.62 8.48
N GLU A 9 -2.37 -16.33 8.46
CA GLU A 9 -1.25 -16.03 7.55
C GLU A 9 -1.64 -16.44 6.12
N LEU A 10 -1.45 -15.54 5.17
CA LEU A 10 -1.76 -15.70 3.76
C LEU A 10 -0.47 -15.97 2.98
N THR A 11 -0.55 -16.89 2.01
CA THR A 11 0.53 -17.18 1.07
C THR A 11 0.10 -16.81 -0.34
N GLY A 12 1.06 -16.63 -1.26
CA GLY A 12 0.76 -16.24 -2.64
C GLY A 12 0.21 -14.82 -2.80
N VAL A 13 0.43 -13.94 -1.81
CA VAL A 13 0.15 -12.52 -1.91
C VAL A 13 1.22 -11.86 -2.78
N ARG A 14 0.81 -11.07 -3.77
CA ARG A 14 1.73 -10.32 -4.63
C ARG A 14 1.35 -8.85 -4.65
N LYS A 15 2.26 -7.98 -4.22
CA LYS A 15 2.08 -6.52 -4.31
C LYS A 15 2.02 -6.10 -5.78
N LEU A 16 1.07 -5.23 -6.12
CA LEU A 16 0.86 -4.68 -7.46
C LEU A 16 1.38 -3.25 -7.55
N TRP A 17 1.15 -2.44 -6.51
CA TRP A 17 1.78 -1.14 -6.37
C TRP A 17 1.75 -0.67 -4.91
N PHE A 18 2.57 0.35 -4.61
CA PHE A 18 2.64 1.00 -3.30
C PHE A 18 2.73 2.51 -3.44
N SER A 19 2.25 3.25 -2.44
CA SER A 19 2.40 4.70 -2.41
C SER A 19 3.86 5.07 -2.12
N GLY A 20 4.46 5.87 -3.00
CA GLY A 20 5.88 6.22 -2.96
C GLY A 20 6.28 7.31 -1.96
N TRP A 21 5.49 7.58 -0.92
CA TRP A 21 5.80 8.65 0.04
C TRP A 21 6.94 8.31 1.01
N TYR A 22 7.21 7.02 1.22
CA TYR A 22 8.18 6.51 2.18
C TYR A 22 9.23 5.62 1.51
N ASP A 23 10.29 5.27 2.26
CA ASP A 23 11.38 4.38 1.84
C ASP A 23 10.94 2.91 1.78
N GLY A 24 9.95 2.64 0.93
CA GLY A 24 9.45 1.32 0.57
C GLY A 24 7.95 1.13 0.83
N PRO A 25 7.47 -0.10 0.57
CA PRO A 25 6.04 -0.39 0.60
C PRO A 25 5.54 -0.42 2.04
N LEU A 26 4.82 0.63 2.45
CA LEU A 26 4.05 0.65 3.69
C LEU A 26 2.61 0.24 3.42
N THR A 27 2.03 0.84 2.39
CA THR A 27 0.65 0.59 1.99
C THR A 27 0.54 0.50 0.47
N GLY A 28 -0.58 -0.01 -0.04
CA GLY A 28 -0.78 -0.19 -1.47
C GLY A 28 -1.72 -1.33 -1.81
N ILE A 29 -1.75 -1.70 -3.09
CA ILE A 29 -2.58 -2.79 -3.59
C ILE A 29 -1.76 -4.06 -3.75
N ALA A 30 -2.32 -5.18 -3.30
CA ALA A 30 -1.84 -6.52 -3.55
C ALA A 30 -2.94 -7.40 -4.13
N VAL A 31 -2.54 -8.46 -4.83
CA VAL A 31 -3.43 -9.52 -5.30
C VAL A 31 -3.25 -10.79 -4.48
N HIS A 32 -4.36 -11.43 -4.14
CA HIS A 32 -4.43 -12.74 -3.50
C HIS A 32 -5.65 -13.50 -4.04
N ASP A 33 -5.48 -14.76 -4.43
CA ASP A 33 -6.55 -15.58 -5.03
C ASP A 33 -7.33 -14.88 -6.17
N GLY A 34 -6.59 -14.14 -7.01
CA GLY A 34 -7.15 -13.41 -8.15
C GLY A 34 -7.99 -12.16 -7.79
N ARG A 35 -7.94 -11.71 -6.54
CA ARG A 35 -8.65 -10.52 -6.06
C ARG A 35 -7.68 -9.48 -5.50
N GLU A 36 -8.04 -8.21 -5.65
CA GLU A 36 -7.25 -7.06 -5.22
C GLU A 36 -7.66 -6.62 -3.82
N TYR A 37 -6.66 -6.28 -3.01
CA TYR A 37 -6.80 -5.91 -1.60
C TYR A 37 -5.88 -4.75 -1.29
N TRP A 38 -6.27 -3.95 -0.30
CA TRP A 38 -5.37 -3.01 0.34
C TRP A 38 -4.46 -3.76 1.30
N TYR A 39 -3.17 -3.50 1.27
CA TYR A 39 -2.29 -3.92 2.35
C TYR A 39 -1.82 -2.71 3.16
N VAL A 40 -1.61 -2.93 4.46
CA VAL A 40 -1.02 -1.96 5.37
C VAL A 40 0.02 -2.64 6.24
N MET A 41 1.19 -2.03 6.38
CA MET A 41 2.26 -2.55 7.22
C MET A 41 1.83 -2.50 8.69
N VAL A 42 2.07 -3.58 9.42
CA VAL A 42 1.92 -3.59 10.87
C VAL A 42 3.06 -2.78 11.46
N THR A 43 2.74 -1.81 12.30
CA THR A 43 3.72 -1.07 13.11
C THR A 43 3.59 -1.50 14.56
N GLY A 44 4.68 -1.43 15.33
CA GLY A 44 4.63 -1.67 16.77
C GLY A 44 3.74 -0.65 17.47
N ASP A 45 2.99 -1.07 18.50
CA ASP A 45 2.07 -0.22 19.27
C ASP A 45 2.79 0.81 20.18
N GLU A 46 4.12 0.84 20.21
CA GLU A 46 4.88 1.77 21.07
C GLU A 46 5.02 3.17 20.42
N PRO A 47 4.79 4.26 21.17
CA PRO A 47 5.10 5.61 20.68
C PRO A 47 6.60 5.73 20.43
N GLY A 48 7.01 5.90 19.17
CA GLY A 48 8.41 5.85 18.75
C GLY A 48 8.92 4.44 18.39
N GLY A 49 7.99 3.49 18.21
CA GLY A 49 8.26 2.10 17.85
C GLY A 49 9.19 1.99 16.66
N HIS A 50 10.30 1.30 16.87
CA HIS A 50 11.29 0.99 15.85
C HIS A 50 10.60 0.27 14.69
N TRP A 51 10.91 0.67 13.45
CA TRP A 51 10.43 0.04 12.21
C TRP A 51 11.07 -1.35 11.95
N ASP A 52 11.69 -1.94 12.97
CA ASP A 52 12.43 -3.20 12.95
C ASP A 52 11.50 -4.41 13.03
N LEU A 53 10.59 -4.51 12.08
CA LEU A 53 9.95 -5.78 11.76
C LEU A 53 10.65 -6.33 10.53
N ASP A 54 11.71 -7.10 10.76
CA ASP A 54 12.32 -7.96 9.74
C ASP A 54 11.96 -9.42 10.05
N PRO A 55 11.15 -10.10 9.21
CA PRO A 55 10.54 -9.59 7.96
C PRO A 55 9.34 -8.66 8.21
N ARG A 56 9.12 -7.71 7.30
CA ARG A 56 7.97 -6.79 7.35
C ARG A 56 6.67 -7.59 7.29
N VAL A 57 5.74 -7.27 8.19
CA VAL A 57 4.41 -7.90 8.25
C VAL A 57 3.34 -6.91 7.80
N PHE A 58 2.37 -7.39 7.04
CA PHE A 58 1.30 -6.58 6.47
C PHE A 58 -0.05 -7.26 6.69
N VAL A 59 -1.11 -6.47 6.86
CA VAL A 59 -2.51 -6.96 6.91
C VAL A 59 -3.19 -6.66 5.57
N LEU A 60 -3.96 -7.62 5.04
CA LEU A 60 -4.81 -7.42 3.86
C LEU A 60 -6.23 -7.04 4.27
N HIS A 61 -6.73 -5.97 3.68
CA HIS A 61 -8.08 -5.47 3.87
C HIS A 61 -8.86 -5.49 2.55
N ARG A 62 -10.15 -5.80 2.65
CA ARG A 62 -11.08 -5.69 1.52
C ARG A 62 -11.36 -4.23 1.22
N LEU A 63 -11.23 -3.87 -0.05
CA LEU A 63 -11.74 -2.63 -0.59
C LEU A 63 -13.09 -2.84 -1.26
N THR A 64 -13.91 -1.79 -1.27
CA THR A 64 -15.03 -1.70 -2.21
C THR A 64 -14.51 -1.42 -3.62
N ASP A 65 -15.35 -1.63 -4.63
CA ASP A 65 -15.00 -1.32 -6.02
C ASP A 65 -14.66 0.17 -6.22
N GLU A 66 -15.30 1.06 -5.47
CA GLU A 66 -15.03 2.50 -5.47
C GLU A 66 -13.66 2.82 -4.88
N GLN A 67 -13.34 2.27 -3.70
CA GLN A 67 -12.02 2.43 -3.09
C GLN A 67 -10.90 1.87 -3.98
N LEU A 68 -11.15 0.72 -4.61
CA LEU A 68 -10.20 0.13 -5.54
C LEU A 68 -9.98 1.01 -6.77
N ALA A 69 -11.04 1.62 -7.30
CA ALA A 69 -10.94 2.56 -8.41
C ALA A 69 -10.12 3.82 -8.05
N ASP A 70 -10.35 4.36 -6.85
CA ASP A 70 -9.61 5.50 -6.30
C ASP A 70 -8.11 5.18 -6.16
N GLU A 71 -7.78 4.02 -5.59
CA GLU A 71 -6.40 3.57 -5.43
C GLU A 71 -5.70 3.36 -6.78
N TRP A 72 -6.41 2.83 -7.78
CA TRP A 72 -5.86 2.74 -9.13
C TRP A 72 -5.69 4.11 -9.80
N GLU A 73 -6.49 5.11 -9.43
CA GLU A 73 -6.28 6.50 -9.85
C GLU A 73 -5.06 7.12 -9.16
N ALA A 74 -4.88 6.87 -7.87
CA ALA A 74 -3.68 7.25 -7.13
C ALA A 74 -2.44 6.65 -7.80
N HIS A 75 -2.41 5.33 -8.03
CA HIS A 75 -1.32 4.66 -8.75
C HIS A 75 -0.93 5.36 -10.06
N ARG A 76 -1.91 5.64 -10.93
CA ARG A 76 -1.65 6.33 -12.21
C ARG A 76 -1.07 7.73 -12.00
N SER A 77 -1.54 8.43 -10.98
CA SER A 77 -1.07 9.78 -10.65
C SER A 77 0.37 9.76 -10.12
N PHE A 78 0.71 8.80 -9.26
CA PHE A 78 2.07 8.60 -8.74
C PHE A 78 3.04 8.22 -9.87
N ALA A 79 2.67 7.25 -10.71
CA ALA A 79 3.47 6.85 -11.86
C ALA A 79 3.69 8.03 -12.83
N ALA A 80 2.65 8.81 -13.11
CA ALA A 80 2.76 9.98 -13.96
C ALA A 80 3.70 11.06 -13.39
N ALA A 81 3.76 11.22 -12.06
CA ALA A 81 4.67 12.14 -11.37
C ALA A 81 6.10 11.58 -11.20
N GLY A 82 6.36 10.35 -11.64
CA GLY A 82 7.65 9.67 -11.45
C GLY A 82 7.94 9.28 -10.00
N LEU A 83 6.89 9.12 -9.18
CA LEU A 83 7.03 8.56 -7.84
C LEU A 83 7.18 7.04 -7.93
N PRO A 84 8.03 6.43 -7.08
CA PRO A 84 8.16 4.98 -7.03
C PRO A 84 6.82 4.37 -6.57
N GLY A 85 6.61 3.10 -6.92
CA GLY A 85 5.41 2.41 -6.45
C GLY A 85 4.90 1.33 -7.38
N CYS A 86 5.03 1.53 -8.71
CA CYS A 86 4.53 0.57 -9.68
C CYS A 86 5.36 -0.73 -9.66
N LEU A 87 4.72 -1.88 -9.41
CA LEU A 87 5.37 -3.20 -9.43
C LEU A 87 4.94 -4.05 -10.64
N HIS A 88 4.30 -3.44 -11.64
CA HIS A 88 3.90 -4.13 -12.86
C HIS A 88 5.13 -4.49 -13.71
N SER A 89 5.00 -5.56 -14.49
CA SER A 89 5.97 -5.95 -15.50
C SER A 89 5.25 -6.15 -16.85
N PRO A 90 5.47 -5.27 -17.84
CA PRO A 90 6.29 -4.05 -17.76
C PRO A 90 5.69 -3.00 -16.81
N ALA A 91 6.53 -2.12 -16.27
CA ALA A 91 6.10 -1.02 -15.43
C ALA A 91 5.22 -0.03 -16.22
N CYS A 92 4.36 0.70 -15.51
CA CYS A 92 3.55 1.75 -16.12
C CYS A 92 4.45 2.89 -16.65
N PRO A 93 4.08 3.54 -17.77
CA PRO A 93 4.86 4.65 -18.30
C PRO A 93 4.93 5.82 -17.30
N GLU A 94 6.13 6.31 -17.03
CA GLU A 94 6.34 7.54 -16.27
C GLU A 94 6.20 8.74 -17.21
N ALA A 95 5.40 9.75 -16.82
CA ALA A 95 5.12 10.91 -17.67
C ALA A 95 6.06 12.11 -17.42
N GLY A 96 7.11 11.91 -16.61
CA GLY A 96 8.15 12.88 -16.31
C GLY A 96 8.19 13.30 -14.84
N THR A 97 9.40 13.54 -14.32
CA THR A 97 9.63 13.95 -12.93
C THR A 97 9.60 15.47 -12.83
N GLY A 98 8.65 16.04 -12.09
CA GLY A 98 8.56 17.49 -11.89
C GLY A 98 7.98 17.84 -10.53
N ALA A 99 8.53 18.86 -9.87
CA ALA A 99 8.07 19.31 -8.55
C ALA A 99 6.58 19.69 -8.54
N GLU A 100 6.05 20.23 -9.65
CA GLU A 100 4.63 20.54 -9.80
C GLU A 100 3.75 19.29 -9.80
N ALA A 101 4.14 18.24 -10.53
CA ALA A 101 3.41 16.97 -10.56
C ALA A 101 3.44 16.28 -9.18
N VAL A 102 4.59 16.28 -8.51
CA VAL A 102 4.71 15.73 -7.14
C VAL A 102 3.86 16.53 -6.15
N ASN A 103 3.84 17.86 -6.24
CA ASN A 103 2.99 18.70 -5.38
C ASN A 103 1.50 18.42 -5.63
N ALA A 104 1.07 18.29 -6.89
CA ALA A 104 -0.31 17.94 -7.22
C ALA A 104 -0.72 16.56 -6.67
N VAL A 105 0.18 15.57 -6.73
CA VAL A 105 -0.04 14.26 -6.11
C VAL A 105 -0.14 14.40 -4.59
N ARG A 106 0.74 15.18 -3.96
CA ARG A 106 0.70 15.42 -2.50
C ARG A 106 -0.59 16.09 -2.04
N ASP A 107 -1.05 17.08 -2.79
CA ASP A 107 -2.26 17.84 -2.42
C ASP A 107 -3.52 16.99 -2.53
N ARG A 108 -3.54 16.02 -3.46
CA ARG A 108 -4.68 15.11 -3.68
C ARG A 108 -4.62 13.85 -2.82
N TRP A 109 -3.45 13.25 -2.67
CA TRP A 109 -3.21 11.98 -2.00
C TRP A 109 -2.14 12.15 -0.90
N PRO A 110 -2.45 12.92 0.15
CA PRO A 110 -1.49 13.23 1.21
C PRO A 110 -1.09 11.97 1.98
N ALA A 111 0.16 11.89 2.45
CA ALA A 111 0.70 10.70 3.11
C ALA A 111 -0.07 10.30 4.38
N GLU A 112 -0.74 11.26 5.02
CA GLU A 112 -1.61 11.05 6.18
C GLU A 112 -2.82 10.16 5.87
N GLN A 113 -3.16 9.94 4.59
CA GLN A 113 -4.26 9.07 4.17
C GLN A 113 -3.83 7.63 3.88
N GLU A 114 -2.54 7.27 3.93
CA GLU A 114 -2.10 5.90 3.65
C GLU A 114 -2.73 4.86 4.61
N ASP A 115 -3.08 5.26 5.82
CA ASP A 115 -3.74 4.37 6.79
C ASP A 115 -5.27 4.37 6.68
N ALA A 116 -5.87 5.01 5.66
CA ALA A 116 -7.32 5.24 5.58
C ALA A 116 -8.18 3.97 5.65
N TYR A 117 -7.66 2.84 5.13
CA TYR A 117 -8.39 1.58 5.10
C TYR A 117 -7.95 0.58 6.16
N ARG A 118 -7.15 0.99 7.15
CA ARG A 118 -6.69 0.10 8.22
C ARG A 118 -7.83 -0.51 9.06
N GLU A 119 -9.00 0.12 9.05
CA GLU A 119 -10.20 -0.34 9.76
C GLU A 119 -11.17 -1.10 8.84
N ALA A 120 -10.87 -1.23 7.54
CA ALA A 120 -11.67 -2.03 6.62
C ALA A 120 -11.59 -3.53 6.97
N PRO A 121 -12.52 -4.39 6.51
CA PRO A 121 -12.51 -5.80 6.87
C PRO A 121 -11.21 -6.51 6.49
N ALA A 122 -10.44 -6.93 7.50
CA ALA A 122 -9.21 -7.69 7.32
C ALA A 122 -9.50 -9.15 6.93
N ILE A 123 -8.70 -9.72 6.03
CA ILE A 123 -8.83 -11.11 5.59
C ILE A 123 -7.69 -12.01 6.06
N GLY A 124 -6.58 -11.42 6.50
CA GLY A 124 -5.37 -12.14 6.87
C GLY A 124 -4.16 -11.22 6.84
N TRP A 125 -2.99 -11.79 7.09
CA TRP A 125 -1.71 -11.08 7.07
C TRP A 125 -0.68 -11.84 6.25
N PHE A 126 0.36 -11.17 5.78
CA PHE A 126 1.47 -11.80 5.06
C PHE A 126 2.80 -11.14 5.43
N ARG A 127 3.91 -11.81 5.13
CA ARG A 127 5.26 -11.28 5.25
C ARG A 127 5.84 -11.00 3.88
N ASP A 128 6.75 -10.04 3.82
CA ASP A 128 7.65 -9.97 2.66
C ASP A 128 8.46 -11.26 2.57
N ALA A 129 8.55 -11.80 1.34
CA ALA A 129 9.27 -13.02 1.01
C ALA A 129 10.75 -12.73 0.73
#